data_AF-J2YFN6-F1
#
_entry.id   AF-J2YFN6-F1
#
_cell.length_a   1.000
_cell.length_b   1.000
_cell.length_c   1.000
_cell.angle_alpha   90.00
_cell.angle_beta   90.00
_cell.angle_gamma   90.00
#
_symmetry.space_group_name_H-M   'P 1'
#
loop_
_entity.id
_entity.type
_entity.pdbx_description
1 polymer ?
#
loop_
_entity_poly.entity_id
_entity_poly.type
_entity_poly.pdbx_seq_one_letter_code
_entity_poly.pdbx_strand_id
1 'polypeptide(L)'
;GYPPNLQVLVEGVRDVRSAKGAKFYFLRRVPHDPLAPVKRDDEGGWGLRSYDSTAQNPREGQDVFDVYSKVRGKGLNGIAYREW
;
A
#
# COMPACT_ATOMS: atom_id res chain seq x y z
N GLY A 1 11.51 -4.91 7.86
CA GLY A 1 10.39 -4.07 8.30
C GLY A 1 9.43 -3.88 7.14
N TYR A 2 8.40 -3.08 7.34
CA TYR A 2 7.48 -2.66 6.28
C TYR A 2 8.19 -1.75 5.26
N PRO A 3 7.77 -1.76 3.99
CA PRO A 3 8.38 -0.91 2.97
C PRO A 3 8.06 0.57 3.23
N PRO A 4 8.97 1.50 2.86
CA PRO A 4 8.73 2.94 3.05
C PRO A 4 7.66 3.52 2.10
N ASN A 5 7.34 2.83 1.01
CA ASN A 5 6.30 3.19 0.04
C ASN A 5 5.92 1.97 -0.82
N LEU A 6 4.86 2.10 -1.62
CA LEU A 6 4.39 1.01 -2.50
C LEU A 6 5.36 0.70 -3.65
N GLN A 7 6.11 1.71 -4.11
CA GLN A 7 7.02 1.57 -5.25
C GLN A 7 8.16 0.58 -4.98
N VAL A 8 8.64 0.48 -3.74
CA VAL A 8 9.66 -0.51 -3.32
C VAL A 8 9.21 -1.95 -3.60
N LEU A 9 7.90 -2.24 -3.55
CA LEU A 9 7.37 -3.57 -3.83
C LEU A 9 7.57 -3.98 -5.30
N VAL A 10 7.62 -3.01 -6.21
CA VAL A 10 7.81 -3.19 -7.66
C VAL A 10 9.28 -3.10 -8.05
N GLU A 11 10.05 -2.19 -7.45
CA GLU A 11 11.48 -2.03 -7.73
C GLU A 11 12.35 -3.13 -7.12
N GLY A 12 11.78 -3.87 -6.18
CA GLY A 12 12.41 -4.99 -5.51
C GLY A 12 13.36 -4.55 -4.39
N VAL A 13 13.45 -5.41 -3.38
CA VAL A 13 14.33 -5.23 -2.22
C VAL A 13 15.58 -6.06 -2.43
N ARG A 14 16.73 -5.51 -2.02
CA ARG A 14 18.00 -6.24 -2.05
C ARG A 14 17.93 -7.47 -1.14
N ASP A 15 18.24 -8.63 -1.69
CA ASP A 15 18.45 -9.83 -0.89
C ASP A 15 19.77 -9.73 -0.14
N VAL A 16 19.70 -9.54 1.17
CA VAL A 16 20.88 -9.44 2.05
C VAL A 16 21.67 -10.75 2.12
N ARG A 17 21.09 -11.88 1.74
CA ARG A 17 21.76 -13.18 1.68
C ARG A 17 22.47 -13.42 0.34
N SER A 18 22.18 -12.59 -0.67
CA SER A 18 22.80 -12.70 -1.99
C SER A 18 24.12 -11.94 -2.03
N ALA A 19 25.23 -12.69 -2.15
CA ALA A 19 26.56 -12.10 -2.36
C ALA A 19 26.64 -11.25 -3.64
N LYS A 20 25.78 -11.53 -4.64
CA LYS A 20 25.71 -10.79 -5.91
C LYS A 20 24.72 -9.62 -5.88
N GLY A 21 24.10 -9.35 -4.73
CA GLY A 21 23.15 -8.24 -4.57
C GLY A 21 21.87 -8.39 -5.40
N ALA A 22 21.44 -9.63 -5.65
CA ALA A 22 20.18 -9.88 -6.34
C ALA A 22 19.02 -9.20 -5.60
N LYS A 23 18.04 -8.71 -6.35
CA LYS A 23 16.78 -8.20 -5.79
C LYS A 23 15.70 -9.27 -5.84
N PHE A 24 14.83 -9.29 -4.84
CA PHE A 24 13.57 -10.01 -4.89
C PHE A 24 12.43 -9.01 -5.05
N TYR A 25 11.45 -9.37 -5.87
CA TYR A 25 10.33 -8.52 -6.25
C TYR A 25 9.04 -9.06 -5.65
N PHE A 26 8.19 -8.17 -5.14
CA PHE A 26 6.92 -8.56 -4.53
C PHE A 26 5.77 -8.43 -5.50
N LEU A 27 5.77 -7.38 -6.32
CA LEU A 27 4.71 -7.07 -7.27
C LEU A 27 5.30 -6.83 -8.66
N ARG A 28 4.50 -7.12 -9.69
CA ARG A 28 4.81 -6.72 -11.08
C ARG A 28 4.49 -5.26 -11.35
N ARG A 29 3.51 -4.71 -10.62
CA ARG A 29 3.08 -3.31 -10.59
C ARG A 29 2.21 -3.08 -9.35
N VAL A 30 2.09 -1.85 -8.89
CA VAL A 30 1.08 -1.48 -7.88
C VAL A 30 -0.31 -1.52 -8.55
N PRO A 31 -1.30 -2.26 -8.01
CA PRO A 31 -2.65 -2.25 -8.56
C PRO A 31 -3.33 -0.89 -8.30
N HIS A 32 -4.27 -0.50 -9.16
CA HIS A 32 -5.16 0.64 -8.84
C HIS A 32 -6.29 0.21 -7.91
N ASP A 33 -6.71 1.12 -7.04
CA ASP A 33 -7.95 1.02 -6.26
C ASP A 33 -9.12 0.90 -7.24
N PRO A 34 -9.84 -0.24 -7.26
CA PRO A 34 -10.91 -0.50 -8.22
C PRO A 34 -12.12 0.42 -8.03
N LEU A 35 -12.21 1.11 -6.90
CA LEU A 35 -13.29 2.06 -6.61
C LEU A 35 -12.91 3.49 -7.03
N ALA A 36 -11.62 3.80 -7.16
CA ALA A 36 -11.13 5.13 -7.47
C ALA A 36 -10.98 5.37 -8.98
N PRO A 37 -11.19 6.61 -9.47
CA PRO A 37 -10.82 6.98 -10.82
C PRO A 37 -9.30 6.84 -11.06
N VAL A 38 -8.91 6.20 -12.15
CA VAL A 38 -7.50 5.97 -12.50
C VAL A 38 -6.80 7.30 -12.81
N LYS A 39 -5.66 7.56 -12.15
CA LYS A 39 -4.75 8.68 -12.44
C LYS A 39 -3.33 8.14 -12.63
N ARG A 40 -2.53 8.81 -13.46
CA ARG A 40 -1.18 8.31 -13.79
C ARG A 40 -0.15 8.44 -12.66
N ASP A 41 -0.40 9.31 -11.68
CA ASP A 41 0.60 9.72 -10.68
C ASP A 41 0.07 9.62 -9.23
N ASP A 42 -0.82 8.68 -8.93
CA ASP A 42 -1.44 8.54 -7.60
C ASP A 42 -1.07 7.26 -6.84
N GLU A 43 -0.02 6.56 -7.29
CA GLU A 43 0.42 5.28 -6.73
C GLU A 43 -0.70 4.24 -6.59
N GLY A 44 -1.61 4.21 -7.57
CA GLY A 44 -2.76 3.33 -7.53
C GLY A 44 -4.00 3.93 -6.88
N GLY A 45 -3.93 5.13 -6.32
CA GLY A 45 -5.08 5.83 -5.71
C GLY A 45 -5.36 5.40 -4.26
N TRP A 46 -4.48 4.62 -3.67
CA TRP A 46 -4.60 4.06 -2.32
C TRP A 46 -4.30 5.07 -1.22
N GLY A 47 -5.08 5.04 -0.14
CA GLY A 47 -4.67 5.62 1.14
C GLY A 47 -3.76 4.64 1.87
N LEU A 48 -2.76 5.16 2.59
CA LEU A 48 -1.75 4.34 3.26
C LEU A 48 -1.97 4.35 4.77
N ARG A 49 -1.55 3.28 5.43
CA ARG A 49 -1.42 3.26 6.89
C ARG A 49 -0.06 2.72 7.27
N SER A 50 0.59 3.40 8.20
CA SER A 50 1.85 2.97 8.78
C SER A 50 1.65 2.03 9.94
N TYR A 51 2.67 1.24 10.23
CA TYR A 51 2.70 0.28 11.33
C TYR A 51 2.60 0.96 12.71
N ASP A 52 3.07 2.20 12.83
CA ASP A 52 2.96 3.00 14.05
C ASP A 52 1.55 3.62 14.26
N SER A 53 0.66 3.46 13.28
CA SER A 53 -0.73 3.89 13.39
C SER A 53 -1.57 2.81 14.07
N THR A 54 -2.50 3.23 14.94
CA THR A 54 -3.39 2.29 15.63
C THR A 54 -4.64 2.03 14.79
N ALA A 55 -5.29 0.89 15.01
CA ALA A 55 -6.54 0.55 14.33
C ALA A 55 -7.63 1.63 14.49
N GLN A 56 -7.70 2.28 15.67
CA GLN A 56 -8.69 3.33 15.95
C GLN A 56 -8.29 4.71 15.39
N ASN A 57 -7.02 4.91 15.06
CA ASN A 57 -6.52 6.16 14.51
C ASN A 57 -5.49 5.87 13.39
N PRO A 58 -5.97 5.34 12.24
CA PRO A 58 -5.12 4.99 11.12
C PRO A 58 -4.53 6.25 10.48
N ARG A 59 -3.22 6.24 10.23
CA ARG A 59 -2.48 7.37 9.67
C ARG A 59 -1.37 6.88 8.75
N GLU A 60 -1.00 7.72 7.80
CA GLU A 60 0.23 7.56 7.03
C GLU A 60 1.44 7.84 7.93
N GLY A 61 2.61 7.32 7.54
CA GLY A 61 3.83 7.45 8.33
C GLY A 61 5.08 7.04 7.55
N GLN A 62 6.10 6.56 8.26
CA GLN A 62 7.40 6.23 7.67
C GLN A 62 7.41 4.94 6.83
N ASP A 63 6.35 4.14 6.96
CA ASP A 63 6.21 2.87 6.28
C ASP A 63 4.77 2.62 5.84
N VAL A 64 4.61 1.61 4.98
CA VAL A 64 3.31 1.13 4.50
C VAL A 64 3.06 -0.26 5.09
N PHE A 65 2.17 -0.31 6.08
CA PHE A 65 1.66 -1.52 6.69
C PHE A 65 0.46 -2.08 5.91
N ASP A 66 -0.52 -1.23 5.63
CA ASP A 66 -1.70 -1.56 4.84
C ASP A 66 -2.08 -0.44 3.86
N VAL A 67 -3.05 -0.75 3.00
CA VAL A 67 -3.69 0.21 2.10
C VAL A 67 -5.21 0.14 2.23
N TYR A 68 -5.90 1.25 1.94
CA TYR A 68 -7.36 1.33 1.94
C TYR A 68 -7.87 2.27 0.83
N SER A 69 -9.14 2.10 0.44
CA SER A 69 -9.75 2.96 -0.57
C SER A 69 -10.06 4.36 -0.03
N LYS A 70 -9.71 5.42 -0.78
CA LYS A 70 -10.06 6.81 -0.43
C LYS A 70 -11.49 7.18 -0.79
N VAL A 71 -12.19 6.31 -1.53
CA VAL A 71 -13.54 6.57 -2.02
C VAL A 71 -14.54 6.57 -0.87
N ARG A 72 -15.41 7.58 -0.87
CA ARG A 72 -16.51 7.64 0.09
C ARG A 72 -17.58 6.61 -0.29
N GLY A 73 -18.01 5.82 0.67
CA GLY A 73 -19.02 4.80 0.46
C GLY A 73 -18.90 3.67 1.47
N LYS A 74 -19.77 2.68 1.31
CA LYS A 74 -19.85 1.51 2.17
C LYS A 74 -20.04 0.27 1.31
N GLY A 75 -19.45 -0.84 1.75
CA GLY A 75 -19.70 -2.16 1.18
C GLY A 75 -21.13 -2.64 1.45
N LEU A 76 -21.50 -3.77 0.85
CA LEU A 76 -22.81 -4.41 1.06
C LEU A 76 -23.09 -4.76 2.53
N ASN A 77 -22.03 -4.89 3.34
CA ASN A 77 -22.09 -5.12 4.78
C ASN A 77 -22.25 -3.83 5.61
N GLY A 78 -22.37 -2.66 4.97
CA GLY A 78 -22.53 -1.36 5.64
C GLY A 78 -21.24 -0.78 6.25
N ILE A 79 -20.10 -1.48 6.12
CA ILE A 79 -18.79 -1.00 6.59
C ILE A 79 -18.18 -0.07 5.52
N ALA A 80 -17.60 1.05 5.94
CA ALA A 80 -17.00 2.01 5.02
C ALA A 80 -15.82 1.39 4.26
N TYR A 81 -15.62 1.71 2.98
CA TYR A 81 -14.48 1.16 2.21
C TYR A 81 -13.13 1.46 2.84
N ARG A 82 -13.03 2.59 3.53
CA ARG A 82 -11.84 2.98 4.28
C ARG A 82 -11.60 2.19 5.56
N GLU A 83 -12.52 1.32 5.97
CA GLU A 83 -12.45 0.49 7.19
C GLU A 83 -12.33 -1.01 6.87
N TRP A 84 -12.31 -1.36 5.57
CA TRP A 84 -11.97 -2.70 5.10
C TRP A 84 -10.46 -2.93 5.10
#